data_AF-A0A5B9QGP4-F1
#
_entry.id   AF-A0A5B9QGP4-F1
#
_cell.length_a   1.000
_cell.length_b   1.000
_cell.length_c   1.000
_cell.angle_alpha   90.00
_cell.angle_beta   90.00
_cell.angle_gamma   90.00
#
_symmetry.space_group_name_H-M   'P 1'
#
loop_
_entity.id
_entity.type
_entity.pdbx_description
1 polymer ?
#
loop_
_entity_poly.entity_id
_entity_poly.type
_entity_poly.pdbx_seq_one_letter_code
_entity_poly.pdbx_strand_id
1 'polypeptide(L)'
;MNKKHALIGAAIFLVLAAIGWGFYSAKDPALVELEQLRDEQFAMRRELTEEQQEANRQVFGEKMKGLSEEQRRSFFESSAPIFMKMMEARLDQFLAKTPEEQKAELDKRIDEMLARQKSGGGQGRSGPPGVGDGNSPPTPQQIDQFRKGMLDKTTPEQRAKFQTTMQMYQNRMKERGIDPKQGGGRFF
;
A
#
# COMPACT_ATOMS: atom_id res chain seq x y z
N MET A 1 29.38 -3.19 49.50
CA MET A 1 29.01 -3.31 48.07
C MET A 1 27.75 -2.48 47.84
N ASN A 2 27.85 -1.37 47.11
CA ASN A 2 26.77 -0.37 47.07
C ASN A 2 25.60 -0.86 46.22
N LYS A 3 24.38 -0.85 46.77
CA LYS A 3 23.13 -1.28 46.12
C LYS A 3 22.92 -0.65 44.74
N LYS A 4 23.49 0.54 44.51
CA LYS A 4 23.50 1.25 43.22
C LYS A 4 24.29 0.51 42.13
N HIS A 5 25.41 -0.13 42.46
CA HIS A 5 26.19 -0.91 41.48
C HIS A 5 25.57 -2.27 41.17
N ALA A 6 24.82 -2.86 42.12
CA ALA A 6 24.06 -4.10 41.87
C ALA A 6 22.85 -3.86 40.94
N LEU A 7 22.16 -2.73 41.08
CA LEU A 7 21.08 -2.32 40.18
C LEU A 7 21.58 -2.01 38.75
N ILE A 8 22.74 -1.35 38.63
CA ILE A 8 23.36 -1.07 37.33
C ILE A 8 23.79 -2.38 36.66
N GLY A 9 24.36 -3.34 37.41
CA GLY A 9 24.71 -4.65 36.88
C GLY A 9 23.51 -5.45 36.38
N ALA A 10 22.38 -5.43 37.10
CA ALA A 10 21.15 -6.11 36.69
C ALA A 10 20.49 -5.48 35.46
N ALA A 11 20.52 -4.14 35.35
CA ALA A 11 20.00 -3.43 34.18
C ALA A 11 20.83 -3.71 32.91
N ILE A 12 22.15 -3.76 33.04
CA ILE A 12 23.03 -4.11 31.92
C ILE A 12 22.82 -5.57 31.51
N PHE A 13 22.63 -6.48 32.46
CA PHE A 13 22.37 -7.89 32.15
C PHE A 13 21.03 -8.11 31.44
N LEU A 14 19.97 -7.36 31.81
CA LEU A 14 18.67 -7.42 31.12
C LEU A 14 18.73 -6.83 29.70
N VAL A 15 19.51 -5.76 29.50
CA VAL A 15 19.75 -5.20 28.16
C VAL A 15 20.54 -6.19 27.30
N LEU A 16 21.58 -6.83 27.85
CA LEU A 16 22.36 -7.84 27.12
C LEU A 16 21.57 -9.13 26.87
N ALA A 17 20.67 -9.53 27.78
CA ALA A 17 19.77 -10.66 27.56
C ALA A 17 18.69 -10.36 26.50
N ALA A 18 18.18 -9.12 26.44
CA ALA A 18 17.26 -8.68 25.38
C ALA A 18 17.95 -8.63 24.00
N ILE A 19 19.22 -8.21 23.96
CA ILE A 19 20.04 -8.25 22.74
C ILE A 19 20.33 -9.71 22.34
N GLY A 20 20.68 -10.58 23.29
CA GLY A 20 20.96 -12.00 23.05
C GLY A 20 19.74 -12.78 22.54
N TRP A 21 18.54 -12.47 23.02
CA TRP A 21 17.30 -13.07 22.52
C TRP A 21 16.92 -12.55 21.12
N GLY A 22 17.23 -11.28 20.83
CA GLY A 22 17.07 -10.68 19.50
C GLY A 22 17.91 -11.38 18.43
N PHE A 23 19.16 -11.76 18.74
CA PHE A 23 20.04 -12.39 17.74
C PHE A 23 19.65 -13.82 17.34
N TYR A 24 18.85 -14.54 18.14
CA TYR A 24 18.53 -15.96 17.87
C TYR A 24 17.17 -16.18 17.17
N SER A 25 16.39 -15.14 16.89
CA SER A 25 15.04 -15.26 16.30
C SER A 25 14.57 -14.10 15.41
N ALA A 26 15.40 -13.09 15.15
CA ALA A 26 14.91 -11.81 14.62
C ALA A 26 14.67 -11.80 13.10
N LYS A 27 13.43 -11.44 12.75
CA LYS A 27 13.10 -10.68 11.53
C LYS A 27 14.12 -9.54 11.34
N ASP A 28 14.48 -9.27 10.10
CA ASP A 28 15.41 -8.19 9.73
C ASP A 28 15.03 -6.86 10.41
N PRO A 29 15.95 -6.23 11.19
CA PRO A 29 15.64 -5.03 11.95
C PRO A 29 15.15 -3.86 11.09
N ALA A 30 15.61 -3.75 9.83
CA ALA A 30 15.16 -2.70 8.91
C ALA A 30 13.69 -2.88 8.49
N LEU A 31 13.23 -4.13 8.36
CA LEU A 31 11.85 -4.44 8.05
C LEU A 31 10.92 -4.13 9.24
N VAL A 32 11.36 -4.45 10.46
CA VAL A 32 10.59 -4.17 11.68
C VAL A 32 10.39 -2.66 11.89
N GLU A 33 11.46 -1.87 11.73
CA GLU A 33 11.37 -0.41 11.84
C GLU A 33 10.40 0.18 10.80
N LEU A 34 10.40 -0.36 9.59
CA LEU A 34 9.51 0.10 8.53
C LEU A 34 8.04 -0.29 8.77
N GLU A 35 7.79 -1.48 9.31
CA GLU A 35 6.45 -1.92 9.73
C GLU A 35 5.91 -1.04 10.85
N GLN A 36 6.74 -0.69 11.84
CA GLN A 36 6.37 0.23 12.92
C GLN A 36 6.05 1.63 12.37
N LEU A 37 6.91 2.16 11.51
CA LEU A 37 6.68 3.46 10.88
C LEU A 37 5.36 3.48 10.08
N ARG A 38 5.04 2.41 9.34
CA ARG A 38 3.75 2.27 8.65
C ARG A 38 2.60 2.34 9.64
N ASP A 39 2.65 1.58 10.72
CA ASP A 39 1.55 1.46 11.68
C ASP A 39 1.31 2.78 12.42
N GLU A 40 2.39 3.48 12.83
CA GLU A 40 2.34 4.80 13.44
C GLU A 40 1.76 5.85 12.49
N GLN A 41 2.27 5.92 11.25
CA GLN A 41 1.76 6.86 10.24
C GLN A 41 0.30 6.58 9.91
N PHE A 42 -0.10 5.31 9.86
CA PHE A 42 -1.48 4.93 9.60
C PHE A 42 -2.41 5.35 10.75
N ALA A 43 -1.99 5.15 12.00
CA ALA A 43 -2.75 5.54 13.19
C ALA A 43 -2.94 7.06 13.26
N MET A 44 -1.88 7.83 13.00
CA MET A 44 -1.90 9.30 13.10
C MET A 44 -2.43 9.99 11.83
N ARG A 45 -2.74 9.26 10.75
CA ARG A 45 -3.09 9.85 9.45
C ARG A 45 -4.19 10.90 9.50
N ARG A 46 -5.15 10.76 10.43
CA ARG A 46 -6.28 11.70 10.59
C ARG A 46 -5.92 12.99 11.32
N GLU A 47 -4.77 13.02 11.99
CA GLU A 47 -4.29 14.11 12.83
C GLU A 47 -3.20 14.95 12.13
N LEU A 48 -2.58 14.40 11.08
CA LEU A 48 -1.49 15.04 10.34
C LEU A 48 -1.97 16.06 9.31
N THR A 49 -1.28 17.21 9.26
CA THR A 49 -1.46 18.20 8.19
C THR A 49 -1.01 17.63 6.83
N GLU A 50 -1.43 18.26 5.73
CA GLU A 50 -1.03 17.84 4.39
C GLU A 50 0.49 17.85 4.20
N GLU A 51 1.17 18.87 4.75
CA GLU A 51 2.63 19.00 4.73
C GLU A 51 3.31 17.84 5.49
N GLN A 52 2.80 17.48 6.67
CA GLN A 52 3.32 16.36 7.45
C GLN A 52 3.07 15.02 6.75
N GLN A 53 1.92 14.86 6.10
CA GLN A 53 1.65 13.68 5.29
C GLN A 53 2.61 13.58 4.09
N GLU A 54 2.98 14.70 3.48
CA GLU A 54 3.96 14.72 2.39
C GLU A 54 5.37 14.40 2.87
N ALA A 55 5.82 15.01 3.96
CA ALA A 55 7.10 14.69 4.58
C ALA A 55 7.18 13.20 4.95
N ASN A 56 6.11 12.64 5.52
CA ASN A 56 6.01 11.22 5.84
C ASN A 56 6.12 10.33 4.61
N ARG A 57 5.50 10.70 3.48
CA ARG A 57 5.64 9.98 2.21
C ARG A 57 7.08 10.00 1.69
N GLN A 58 7.77 11.13 1.82
CA GLN A 58 9.16 11.26 1.40
C GLN A 58 10.08 10.39 2.27
N VAL A 59 9.96 10.49 3.60
CA VAL A 59 10.73 9.67 4.55
C VAL A 59 10.51 8.18 4.30
N PHE A 60 9.24 7.78 4.13
CA PHE A 60 8.87 6.41 3.85
C PHE A 60 9.45 5.92 2.51
N GLY A 61 9.39 6.77 1.48
CA GLY A 61 9.98 6.52 0.17
C GLY A 61 11.49 6.31 0.22
N GLU A 62 12.23 7.11 0.98
CA GLU A 62 13.68 6.95 1.15
C GLU A 62 14.03 5.64 1.87
N LYS A 63 13.31 5.30 2.95
CA LYS A 63 13.51 4.02 3.66
C LYS A 63 13.26 2.82 2.75
N MET A 64 12.24 2.88 1.91
CA MET A 64 11.95 1.83 0.91
C MET A 64 13.07 1.64 -0.12
N LYS A 65 13.80 2.69 -0.50
CA LYS A 65 14.94 2.57 -1.44
C LYS A 65 16.08 1.76 -0.85
N GLY A 66 16.32 1.89 0.47
CA GLY A 66 17.37 1.16 1.19
C GLY A 66 17.11 -0.34 1.35
N LEU A 67 15.89 -0.82 1.08
CA LEU A 67 15.54 -2.23 1.16
C LEU A 67 15.95 -3.01 -0.09
N SER A 68 16.36 -4.27 0.11
CA SER A 68 16.43 -5.28 -0.95
C SER A 68 15.04 -5.61 -1.50
N GLU A 69 14.99 -6.24 -2.66
CA GLU A 69 13.72 -6.62 -3.29
C GLU A 69 12.89 -7.58 -2.42
N GLU A 70 13.56 -8.56 -1.80
CA GLU A 70 12.91 -9.53 -0.91
C GLU A 70 12.31 -8.84 0.33
N GLN A 71 13.05 -7.89 0.94
CA GLN A 71 12.54 -7.10 2.06
C GLN A 71 11.36 -6.22 1.64
N ARG A 72 11.42 -5.58 0.47
CA ARG A 72 10.28 -4.78 -0.06
C ARG A 72 9.06 -5.67 -0.28
N ARG A 73 9.25 -6.86 -0.85
CA ARG A 73 8.17 -7.82 -1.07
C ARG A 73 7.55 -8.26 0.25
N SER A 74 8.37 -8.66 1.22
CA SER A 74 7.89 -9.02 2.57
C SER A 74 7.13 -7.88 3.22
N PHE A 75 7.60 -6.64 3.09
CA PHE A 75 6.91 -5.46 3.59
C PHE A 75 5.54 -5.24 2.94
N PHE A 76 5.45 -5.39 1.61
CA PHE A 76 4.16 -5.25 0.91
C PHE A 76 3.19 -6.38 1.28
N GLU A 77 3.69 -7.61 1.43
CA GLU A 77 2.89 -8.76 1.86
C GLU A 77 2.33 -8.55 3.27
N SER A 78 3.15 -8.06 4.22
CA SER A 78 2.69 -7.76 5.58
C SER A 78 1.74 -6.56 5.65
N SER A 79 1.87 -5.62 4.71
CA SER A 79 1.01 -4.43 4.62
C SER A 79 -0.31 -4.69 3.89
N ALA A 80 -0.46 -5.81 3.19
CA ALA A 80 -1.63 -6.10 2.36
C ALA A 80 -2.98 -5.95 3.10
N PRO A 81 -3.16 -6.44 4.34
CA PRO A 81 -4.44 -6.31 5.05
C PRO A 81 -4.83 -4.84 5.31
N ILE A 82 -3.85 -4.00 5.66
CA ILE A 82 -4.07 -2.57 5.90
C ILE A 82 -4.47 -1.88 4.60
N PHE A 83 -3.78 -2.19 3.49
CA PHE A 83 -4.13 -1.68 2.17
C PHE A 83 -5.55 -2.09 1.75
N MET A 84 -5.95 -3.35 1.98
CA MET A 84 -7.32 -3.81 1.68
C MET A 84 -8.36 -3.03 2.47
N LYS A 85 -8.15 -2.85 3.78
CA LYS A 85 -9.06 -2.08 4.64
C LYS A 85 -9.18 -0.62 4.20
N MET A 86 -8.08 -0.01 3.79
CA MET A 86 -8.10 1.35 3.23
C MET A 86 -8.85 1.42 1.90
N MET A 87 -8.64 0.44 1.02
CA MET A 87 -9.32 0.37 -0.26
C MET A 87 -10.83 0.21 -0.08
N GLU A 88 -11.26 -0.67 0.83
CA GLU A 88 -12.66 -0.86 1.19
C GLU A 88 -13.28 0.43 1.74
N ALA A 89 -12.62 1.11 2.68
CA ALA A 89 -13.12 2.37 3.20
C ALA A 89 -13.28 3.45 2.11
N ARG A 90 -12.39 3.48 1.11
CA ARG A 90 -12.51 4.39 -0.05
C ARG A 90 -13.68 3.99 -0.97
N LEU A 91 -13.90 2.69 -1.18
CA LEU A 91 -15.04 2.18 -1.94
C LEU A 91 -16.35 2.58 -1.27
N ASP A 92 -16.47 2.37 0.04
CA ASP A 92 -17.66 2.71 0.81
C ASP A 92 -17.93 4.22 0.76
N GLN A 93 -16.89 5.04 0.93
CA GLN A 93 -17.00 6.49 0.80
C GLN A 93 -17.44 6.93 -0.60
N PHE A 94 -16.94 6.28 -1.64
CA PHE A 94 -17.34 6.59 -3.02
C PHE A 94 -18.79 6.18 -3.30
N LEU A 95 -19.17 4.96 -2.91
CA LEU A 95 -20.52 4.43 -3.15
C LEU A 95 -21.58 5.15 -2.32
N ALA A 96 -21.21 5.79 -1.20
CA ALA A 96 -22.09 6.61 -0.39
C ALA A 96 -22.39 8.00 -0.99
N LYS A 97 -21.65 8.45 -2.00
CA LYS A 97 -21.88 9.74 -2.69
C LYS A 97 -23.12 9.72 -3.56
N THR A 98 -23.67 10.90 -3.88
CA THR A 98 -24.77 10.99 -4.86
C THR A 98 -24.31 10.58 -6.26
N PRO A 99 -25.22 10.20 -7.17
CA PRO A 99 -24.85 9.87 -8.54
C PRO A 99 -24.06 10.98 -9.26
N GLU A 100 -24.39 12.24 -9.00
CA GLU A 100 -23.72 13.41 -9.56
C GLU A 100 -22.30 13.57 -9.01
N GLU A 101 -22.13 13.40 -7.70
CA GLU A 101 -20.82 13.46 -7.04
C GLU A 101 -19.92 12.29 -7.48
N GLN A 102 -20.49 11.10 -7.62
CA GLN A 102 -19.78 9.94 -8.16
C GLN A 102 -19.26 10.24 -9.56
N LYS A 103 -20.11 10.79 -10.45
CA LYS A 103 -19.68 11.18 -11.81
C LYS A 103 -18.56 12.22 -11.79
N ALA A 104 -18.69 13.27 -10.97
CA ALA A 104 -17.67 14.31 -10.86
C ALA A 104 -16.33 13.75 -10.36
N GLU A 105 -16.36 12.82 -9.40
CA GLU A 105 -15.15 12.16 -8.92
C GLU A 105 -14.53 11.23 -9.98
N LEU A 106 -15.36 10.48 -10.72
CA LEU A 106 -14.89 9.66 -11.84
C LEU A 106 -14.24 10.53 -12.93
N ASP A 107 -14.82 11.68 -13.25
CA ASP A 107 -14.27 12.63 -14.22
C ASP A 107 -12.90 13.15 -13.79
N LYS A 108 -12.79 13.59 -12.54
CA LYS A 108 -11.52 14.04 -11.95
C LYS A 108 -10.44 12.96 -12.06
N ARG A 109 -10.78 11.72 -11.71
CA ARG A 109 -9.84 10.58 -11.78
C ARG A 109 -9.43 10.25 -13.21
N ILE A 110 -10.35 10.35 -14.17
CA ILE A 110 -10.04 10.18 -15.59
C ILE A 110 -9.09 11.29 -16.05
N ASP A 111 -9.32 12.54 -15.65
CA ASP A 111 -8.46 13.67 -16.04
C ASP A 111 -7.05 13.54 -15.46
N GLU A 112 -6.93 13.14 -14.19
CA GLU A 112 -5.64 12.85 -13.56
C GLU A 112 -4.90 11.70 -14.28
N MET A 113 -5.62 10.66 -14.69
CA MET A 113 -5.06 9.53 -15.44
C MET A 113 -4.54 9.99 -16.81
N LEU A 114 -5.32 10.77 -17.56
CA LEU A 114 -4.92 11.31 -18.86
C LEU A 114 -3.73 12.28 -18.72
N ALA A 115 -3.71 13.11 -17.67
CA ALA A 115 -2.60 14.02 -17.40
C ALA A 115 -1.30 13.26 -17.13
N ARG A 116 -1.35 12.19 -16.34
CA ARG A 116 -0.20 11.30 -16.08
C ARG A 116 0.28 10.58 -17.34
N GLN A 117 -0.65 10.16 -18.20
CA GLN A 117 -0.30 9.53 -19.47
C GLN A 117 0.43 10.51 -20.39
N LYS A 118 -0.04 11.77 -20.45
CA LYS A 118 0.59 12.84 -21.24
C LYS A 118 1.96 13.26 -20.71
N SER A 119 2.19 13.25 -19.40
CA SER A 119 3.47 13.63 -18.80
C SER A 119 4.58 12.57 -18.91
N GLY A 120 4.37 11.51 -19.70
CA GLY A 120 5.36 10.44 -19.87
C GLY A 120 5.45 9.49 -18.68
N GLY A 121 4.54 9.60 -17.69
CA GLY A 121 4.34 8.59 -16.63
C GLY A 121 3.66 7.32 -17.15
N GLY A 122 3.91 6.98 -18.42
CA GLY A 122 3.16 6.03 -19.22
C GLY A 122 3.11 4.64 -18.62
N GLN A 123 1.92 4.04 -18.70
CA GLN A 123 1.53 2.67 -19.11
C GLN A 123 2.37 1.42 -18.69
N GLY A 124 3.56 1.54 -18.11
CA GLY A 124 4.55 0.46 -17.95
C GLY A 124 4.77 -0.04 -16.52
N ARG A 125 4.06 0.49 -15.52
CA ARG A 125 4.16 0.05 -14.10
C ARG A 125 2.81 -0.41 -13.53
N SER A 126 1.95 -0.93 -14.38
CA SER A 126 0.55 -1.26 -14.06
C SER A 126 0.38 -2.74 -13.65
N GLY A 127 1.37 -3.31 -12.99
CA GLY A 127 1.22 -4.56 -12.24
C GLY A 127 0.74 -4.26 -10.82
N PRO A 128 -0.02 -5.16 -10.19
CA PRO A 128 -0.22 -5.11 -8.75
C PRO A 128 1.14 -5.02 -8.02
N PRO A 129 1.24 -4.29 -6.90
CA PRO A 129 2.47 -4.26 -6.11
C PRO A 129 2.96 -5.68 -5.80
N GLY A 130 4.20 -6.00 -6.19
CA GLY A 130 4.80 -7.33 -5.96
C GLY A 130 4.54 -8.37 -7.05
N VAL A 131 3.88 -8.03 -8.15
CA VAL A 131 3.66 -8.93 -9.30
C VAL A 131 4.48 -8.43 -10.48
N GLY A 132 5.71 -8.93 -10.56
CA GLY A 132 6.66 -8.66 -11.64
C GLY A 132 7.79 -7.72 -11.25
N ASP A 133 9.00 -8.06 -11.70
CA ASP A 133 10.15 -7.16 -11.75
C ASP A 133 9.76 -5.94 -12.58
N GLY A 134 10.01 -4.74 -12.07
CA GLY A 134 9.54 -3.46 -12.61
C GLY A 134 9.94 -3.11 -14.06
N ASN A 135 10.54 -4.04 -14.79
CA ASN A 135 10.95 -3.96 -16.20
C ASN A 135 10.27 -4.99 -17.13
N SER A 136 9.38 -5.87 -16.66
CA SER A 136 8.71 -6.84 -17.53
C SER A 136 7.21 -6.98 -17.22
N PRO A 137 6.35 -7.11 -18.24
CA PRO A 137 4.94 -7.38 -18.01
C PRO A 137 4.77 -8.73 -17.28
N PRO A 138 3.85 -8.83 -16.32
CA PRO A 138 3.60 -10.07 -15.59
C PRO A 138 3.22 -11.22 -16.53
N THR A 139 3.72 -12.43 -16.25
CA THR A 139 3.31 -13.64 -16.99
C THR A 139 1.86 -14.03 -16.65
N PRO A 140 1.15 -14.77 -17.51
CA PRO A 140 -0.20 -15.26 -17.22
C PRO A 140 -0.30 -16.02 -15.88
N GLN A 141 0.73 -16.81 -15.56
CA GLN A 141 0.81 -17.59 -14.32
C GLN A 141 0.94 -16.68 -13.09
N GLN A 142 1.77 -15.62 -13.17
CA GLN A 142 1.90 -14.62 -12.10
C GLN A 142 0.58 -13.88 -11.85
N ILE A 143 -0.13 -13.55 -12.93
CA ILE A 143 -1.45 -12.91 -12.85
C ILE A 143 -2.45 -13.83 -12.15
N ASP A 144 -2.47 -15.12 -12.49
CA ASP A 144 -3.40 -16.07 -11.87
C ASP A 144 -3.08 -16.34 -10.40
N GLN A 145 -1.80 -16.44 -10.04
CA GLN A 145 -1.38 -16.52 -8.63
C GLN A 145 -1.81 -15.28 -7.84
N PHE A 146 -1.60 -14.10 -8.41
CA PHE A 146 -2.06 -12.85 -7.79
C PHE A 146 -3.58 -12.84 -7.63
N ARG A 147 -4.34 -13.19 -8.67
CA ARG A 147 -5.81 -13.28 -8.59
C ARG A 147 -6.24 -14.24 -7.50
N LYS A 148 -5.64 -15.42 -7.43
CA LYS A 148 -5.95 -16.41 -6.38
C LYS A 148 -5.66 -15.85 -4.98
N GLY A 149 -4.49 -15.25 -4.78
CA GLY A 149 -4.14 -14.62 -3.50
C GLY A 149 -5.08 -13.48 -3.12
N MET A 150 -5.58 -12.71 -4.09
CA MET A 150 -6.60 -11.68 -3.87
C MET A 150 -7.95 -12.30 -3.48
N LEU A 151 -8.36 -13.39 -4.14
CA LEU A 151 -9.61 -14.08 -3.82
C LEU A 151 -9.61 -14.62 -2.39
N ASP A 152 -8.47 -15.14 -1.93
CA ASP A 152 -8.33 -15.66 -0.56
C ASP A 152 -8.35 -14.53 0.50
N LYS A 153 -7.93 -13.31 0.11
CA LYS A 153 -7.81 -12.14 1.01
C LYS A 153 -9.00 -11.17 0.94
N THR A 154 -10.00 -11.43 0.10
CA THR A 154 -11.15 -10.53 -0.09
C THR A 154 -12.47 -11.27 0.12
N THR A 155 -13.43 -10.60 0.75
CA THR A 155 -14.79 -11.13 0.90
C THR A 155 -15.59 -11.01 -0.40
N PRO A 156 -16.67 -11.80 -0.59
CA PRO A 156 -17.57 -11.62 -1.73
C PRO A 156 -18.11 -10.20 -1.86
N GLU A 157 -18.43 -9.56 -0.74
CA GLU A 157 -18.94 -8.17 -0.70
C GLU A 157 -17.88 -7.16 -1.16
N GLN A 158 -16.65 -7.27 -0.64
CA GLN A 158 -15.53 -6.41 -1.07
C GLN A 158 -15.28 -6.53 -2.58
N ARG A 159 -15.35 -7.75 -3.11
CA ARG A 159 -15.22 -8.01 -4.55
C ARG A 159 -16.36 -7.38 -5.34
N ALA A 160 -17.60 -7.47 -4.86
CA ALA A 160 -18.75 -6.84 -5.50
C ALA A 160 -18.59 -5.32 -5.56
N LYS A 161 -18.23 -4.67 -4.44
CA LYS A 161 -17.96 -3.22 -4.38
C LYS A 161 -16.90 -2.82 -5.40
N PHE A 162 -15.77 -3.53 -5.42
CA PHE A 162 -14.70 -3.28 -6.38
C PHE A 162 -15.17 -3.43 -7.84
N GLN A 163 -15.87 -4.51 -8.16
CA GLN A 163 -16.39 -4.76 -9.51
C GLN A 163 -17.37 -3.68 -9.94
N THR A 164 -18.32 -3.31 -9.09
CA THR A 164 -19.29 -2.25 -9.35
C THR A 164 -18.59 -0.92 -9.63
N THR A 165 -17.67 -0.49 -8.76
CA THR A 165 -16.96 0.77 -8.94
C THR A 165 -16.08 0.77 -10.19
N MET A 166 -15.42 -0.34 -10.51
CA MET A 166 -14.65 -0.48 -11.75
C MET A 166 -15.55 -0.42 -12.99
N GLN A 167 -16.74 -1.03 -12.97
CA GLN A 167 -17.71 -0.92 -14.07
C GLN A 167 -18.17 0.52 -14.26
N MET A 168 -18.47 1.24 -13.17
CA MET A 168 -18.83 2.65 -13.23
C MET A 168 -17.72 3.50 -13.87
N TYR A 169 -16.47 3.27 -13.48
CA TYR A 169 -15.31 3.95 -14.06
C TYR A 169 -15.15 3.66 -15.55
N GLN A 170 -15.23 2.39 -15.96
CA GLN A 170 -15.13 2.01 -17.37
C GLN A 170 -16.28 2.57 -18.20
N ASN A 171 -17.50 2.58 -17.67
CA ASN A 171 -18.65 3.17 -18.34
C ASN A 171 -18.45 4.68 -18.51
N ARG A 172 -17.98 5.38 -17.48
CA ARG A 172 -17.72 6.82 -17.57
C ARG A 172 -16.61 7.14 -18.57
N MET A 173 -15.56 6.32 -18.65
CA MET A 173 -14.55 6.44 -19.70
C MET A 173 -15.15 6.30 -21.11
N LYS A 174 -16.01 5.30 -21.33
CA LYS A 174 -16.70 5.09 -22.61
C LYS A 174 -17.61 6.26 -22.96
N GLU A 175 -18.37 6.79 -22.00
CA GLU A 175 -19.19 7.99 -22.19
C GLU A 175 -18.35 9.21 -22.64
N ARG A 176 -17.09 9.27 -22.19
CA ARG A 176 -16.12 10.30 -22.60
C ARG A 176 -15.33 9.96 -23.86
N GLY A 177 -15.64 8.84 -24.54
CA GLY A 177 -14.95 8.40 -25.75
C GLY A 177 -13.54 7.86 -25.51
N ILE A 178 -13.19 7.47 -24.28
CA ILE A 178 -11.88 6.94 -23.90
C ILE A 178 -11.96 5.42 -23.82
N ASP A 179 -11.05 4.71 -24.48
CA ASP A 179 -10.97 3.25 -24.38
C ASP A 179 -10.57 2.84 -22.95
N PRO A 180 -11.39 2.05 -22.22
CA PRO A 180 -11.05 1.53 -20.90
C PRO A 180 -9.68 0.84 -20.81
N LYS A 181 -9.18 0.28 -21.91
CA LYS A 181 -7.84 -0.34 -21.99
C LYS A 181 -6.71 0.68 -21.81
N GLN A 182 -6.96 1.96 -22.12
CA GLN A 182 -5.98 3.04 -21.92
C GLN A 182 -5.87 3.47 -20.46
N GLY A 183 -6.93 3.26 -19.65
CA GLY A 183 -7.02 3.72 -18.26
C GLY A 183 -6.27 2.87 -17.22
N GLY A 184 -5.71 1.72 -17.63
CA GLY A 184 -4.76 0.95 -16.84
C GLY A 184 -5.16 0.72 -15.37
N GLY A 185 -6.28 0.02 -15.09
CA GLY A 185 -6.58 -0.67 -13.83
C GLY A 185 -6.57 0.11 -12.49
N ARG A 186 -6.14 1.37 -12.44
CA ARG A 186 -5.89 2.11 -11.21
C ARG A 186 -7.06 3.04 -10.91
N PHE A 187 -8.13 2.46 -10.38
CA PHE A 187 -9.08 3.23 -9.59
C PHE A 187 -8.58 3.42 -8.14
N PHE A 188 -7.57 2.66 -7.67
CA PHE A 188 -7.00 2.78 -6.31
C PHE A 188 -5.50 3.01 -6.29
#